data_AF-A0A444R3C8-F1
#
_entry.id   AF-A0A444R3C8-F1
#
_cell.length_a   1.000
_cell.length_b   1.000
_cell.length_c   1.000
_cell.angle_alpha   90.00
_cell.angle_beta   90.00
_cell.angle_gamma   90.00
#
_symmetry.space_group_name_H-M   'P 1'
#
loop_
_entity.id
_entity.type
_entity.pdbx_description
1 polymer ?
#
loop_
_entity_poly.entity_id
_entity_poly.type
_entity_poly.pdbx_seq_one_letter_code
_entity_poly.pdbx_strand_id
1 'polypeptide(L)'
;SYSFFVEQLAQGQQTTFSMGDDAFSATGTFELTMGDSTMDIDLSVADQNGDGDGFIDASELVNAINDSDDNPGVSVALVKTDGTTTIMLTSDSTGAQSAFSVSVTGHDTSNDSTSAPVATDVSSAQDAIIHLGSATGPEITNSSNTFDDVIPGVTMTFTEVSDSDSDLTTFNISEDSSASQEKVQTFVDAYNTLIDTVDSLTTHGDDSTSAGVFAGDAGLSSLANQLDDIAHASYNGVSIVDYGITLDSHGHLQIDSDQFNDEMAKNPDGLTSIFVGDNSMVAQMDDLINTYTDSSNGIITLRQQNIDDQMSKIQDEGDQLTDTYNANYDRYLEEYTNTLVEVYTMKASMAAFA
;
A
#
# COMPACT_ATOMS: atom_id res chain seq x y z
N SER A 1 2.37 4.26 31.21
CA SER A 1 3.71 4.85 31.13
C SER A 1 4.72 3.75 31.38
N TYR A 2 5.71 3.61 30.50
CA TYR A 2 6.76 2.61 30.59
C TYR A 2 8.10 3.33 30.49
N SER A 3 9.04 3.00 31.37
CA SER A 3 10.36 3.62 31.39
C SER A 3 11.42 2.57 31.12
N PHE A 4 12.42 2.91 30.34
CA PHE A 4 13.52 2.01 29.98
C PHE A 4 14.85 2.69 30.22
N PHE A 5 15.81 1.92 30.70
CA PHE A 5 17.24 2.25 30.70
C PHE A 5 17.88 1.58 29.48
N VAL A 6 18.66 2.32 28.71
CA VAL A 6 19.33 1.78 27.51
C VAL A 6 20.79 1.53 27.86
N GLU A 7 21.18 0.27 28.04
CA GLU A 7 22.55 -0.11 28.38
C GLU A 7 23.46 -0.04 27.15
N GLN A 8 23.02 -0.64 26.04
CA GLN A 8 23.76 -0.61 24.79
C GLN A 8 22.83 -0.66 23.59
N LEU A 9 23.30 -0.12 22.47
CA LEU A 9 22.63 -0.22 21.19
C LEU A 9 23.19 -1.39 20.38
N ALA A 10 22.34 -1.93 19.51
CA ALA A 10 22.75 -2.89 18.51
C ALA A 10 23.68 -2.19 17.50
N GLN A 11 24.79 -2.86 17.19
CA GLN A 11 25.75 -2.39 16.18
C GLN A 11 26.06 -3.54 15.22
N GLY A 12 26.36 -3.18 13.97
CA GLY A 12 26.94 -4.09 12.99
C GLY A 12 28.46 -4.05 13.07
N GLN A 13 29.10 -5.17 12.70
CA GLN A 13 30.55 -5.19 12.59
C GLN A 13 31.01 -4.32 11.42
N GLN A 14 32.09 -3.58 11.65
CA GLN A 14 32.84 -2.91 10.60
C GLN A 14 34.31 -3.32 10.70
N THR A 15 34.89 -3.73 9.58
CA THR A 15 36.29 -4.17 9.51
C THR A 15 36.97 -3.46 8.35
N THR A 16 38.21 -3.03 8.56
CA THR A 16 39.01 -2.32 7.55
C THR A 16 40.36 -2.98 7.32
N PHE A 17 40.86 -2.88 6.10
CA PHE A 17 42.26 -3.19 5.79
C PHE A 17 42.71 -2.38 4.57
N SER A 18 44.01 -2.14 4.47
CA SER A 18 44.59 -1.42 3.34
C SER A 18 45.23 -2.39 2.36
N MET A 19 45.09 -2.09 1.07
CA MET A 19 45.62 -2.88 -0.03
C MET A 19 46.25 -1.92 -1.05
N GLY A 20 47.45 -2.24 -1.51
CA GLY A 20 48.11 -1.48 -2.58
C GLY A 20 47.78 -2.06 -3.95
N ASP A 21 47.83 -1.21 -4.97
CA ASP A 21 47.83 -1.62 -6.39
C ASP A 21 48.97 -2.59 -6.68
N ASP A 22 48.71 -3.58 -7.52
CA ASP A 22 49.70 -4.54 -8.04
C ASP A 22 50.54 -5.21 -6.94
N ALA A 23 50.00 -5.28 -5.71
CA ALA A 23 50.79 -5.63 -4.53
C ALA A 23 50.72 -7.11 -4.16
N PHE A 24 49.64 -7.78 -4.55
CA PHE A 24 49.31 -9.15 -4.15
C PHE A 24 48.94 -9.96 -5.38
N SER A 25 49.54 -11.14 -5.55
CA SER A 25 49.22 -11.98 -6.70
C SER A 25 47.74 -12.43 -6.66
N ALA A 26 47.09 -12.52 -7.81
CA ALA A 26 45.70 -12.95 -7.94
C ALA A 26 45.54 -14.48 -7.78
N THR A 27 45.99 -15.03 -6.65
CA THR A 27 45.99 -16.47 -6.36
C THR A 27 45.32 -16.79 -5.02
N GLY A 28 44.63 -17.92 -4.97
CA GLY A 28 43.91 -18.37 -3.78
C GLY A 28 42.46 -17.91 -3.74
N THR A 29 41.84 -18.10 -2.59
CA THR A 29 40.42 -17.82 -2.34
C THR A 29 40.29 -16.88 -1.16
N PHE A 30 39.58 -15.77 -1.35
CA PHE A 30 39.13 -14.91 -0.27
C PHE A 30 37.82 -15.46 0.28
N GLU A 31 37.77 -15.69 1.59
CA GLU A 31 36.63 -16.28 2.28
C GLU A 31 36.04 -15.23 3.23
N LEU A 32 34.73 -15.03 3.16
CA LEU A 32 33.97 -14.21 4.09
C LEU A 32 32.89 -15.07 4.74
N THR A 33 32.94 -15.21 6.05
CA THR A 33 31.97 -16.02 6.81
C THR A 33 31.18 -15.14 7.78
N MET A 34 29.85 -15.27 7.79
CA MET A 34 28.94 -14.65 8.75
C MET A 34 27.93 -15.70 9.21
N GLY A 35 27.91 -16.00 10.52
CA GLY A 35 27.12 -17.10 11.06
C GLY A 35 27.49 -18.44 10.41
N ASP A 36 26.50 -19.12 9.84
CA ASP A 36 26.67 -20.40 9.14
C ASP A 36 26.91 -20.23 7.61
N SER A 37 26.91 -18.99 7.11
CA SER A 37 27.09 -18.69 5.68
C SER A 37 28.54 -18.32 5.38
N THR A 38 29.08 -18.88 4.30
CA THR A 38 30.42 -18.57 3.80
C THR A 38 30.33 -18.22 2.32
N MET A 39 30.93 -17.09 1.95
CA MET A 39 31.20 -16.67 0.58
C MET A 39 32.67 -16.94 0.26
N ASP A 40 32.91 -17.56 -0.90
CA ASP A 40 34.26 -17.78 -1.44
C ASP A 40 34.44 -16.98 -2.74
N ILE A 41 35.51 -16.20 -2.84
CA ILE A 41 35.91 -15.46 -4.04
C ILE A 41 37.25 -16.01 -4.53
N ASP A 42 37.27 -16.60 -5.72
CA ASP A 42 38.50 -16.95 -6.40
C ASP A 42 39.20 -15.66 -6.89
N LEU A 43 40.36 -15.37 -6.31
CA LEU A 43 41.09 -14.13 -6.57
C LEU A 43 41.56 -14.03 -8.03
N SER A 44 41.81 -15.17 -8.70
CA SER A 44 42.17 -15.18 -10.11
C SER A 44 40.99 -14.84 -11.02
N VAL A 45 39.77 -15.17 -10.61
CA VAL A 45 38.54 -14.81 -11.35
C VAL A 45 38.19 -13.34 -11.12
N ALA A 46 38.40 -12.83 -9.90
CA ALA A 46 38.20 -11.42 -9.57
C ALA A 46 39.10 -10.51 -10.42
N ASP A 47 40.41 -10.81 -10.50
CA ASP A 47 41.39 -10.13 -11.37
C ASP A 47 40.98 -10.19 -12.86
N GLN A 48 40.64 -11.39 -13.38
CA GLN A 48 40.20 -11.54 -14.77
C GLN A 48 38.94 -10.73 -15.13
N ASN A 49 38.07 -10.45 -14.15
CA ASN A 49 36.88 -9.61 -14.35
C ASN A 49 37.18 -8.10 -14.28
N GLY A 50 38.34 -7.72 -13.75
CA GLY A 50 38.88 -6.37 -13.74
C GLY A 50 39.83 -6.13 -14.92
N ASP A 51 41.14 -6.06 -14.66
CA ASP A 51 42.14 -5.77 -15.69
C ASP A 51 42.96 -6.98 -16.15
N GLY A 52 42.99 -8.06 -15.37
CA GLY A 52 43.60 -9.34 -15.72
C GLY A 52 45.13 -9.29 -15.79
N ASP A 53 45.78 -8.43 -15.00
CA ASP A 53 47.23 -8.27 -14.99
C ASP A 53 47.97 -9.31 -14.12
N GLY A 54 47.21 -10.10 -13.35
CA GLY A 54 47.69 -11.16 -12.47
C GLY A 54 47.89 -10.75 -11.02
N PHE A 55 47.52 -9.53 -10.67
CA PHE A 55 47.44 -9.01 -9.30
C PHE A 55 45.99 -8.72 -8.95
N ILE A 56 45.65 -8.84 -7.66
CA ILE A 56 44.31 -8.47 -7.20
C ILE A 56 44.35 -7.04 -6.66
N ASP A 57 43.51 -6.18 -7.22
CA ASP A 57 43.38 -4.81 -6.77
C ASP A 57 42.20 -4.59 -5.81
N ALA A 58 42.29 -3.51 -5.03
CA ALA A 58 41.28 -3.16 -4.05
C ALA A 58 39.88 -2.98 -4.69
N SER A 59 39.80 -2.40 -5.89
CA SER A 59 38.53 -2.24 -6.62
C SER A 59 37.96 -3.56 -7.10
N GLU A 60 38.81 -4.50 -7.51
CA GLU A 60 38.38 -5.79 -8.02
C GLU A 60 37.83 -6.65 -6.88
N LEU A 61 38.51 -6.67 -5.73
CA LEU A 61 38.02 -7.36 -4.54
C LEU A 61 36.69 -6.77 -4.05
N VAL A 62 36.56 -5.44 -4.02
CA VAL A 62 35.31 -4.77 -3.63
C VAL A 62 34.17 -5.16 -4.56
N ASN A 63 34.38 -5.12 -5.87
CA ASN A 63 33.36 -5.50 -6.84
C ASN A 63 33.00 -6.98 -6.71
N ALA A 64 34.01 -7.85 -6.59
CA ALA A 64 33.79 -9.30 -6.45
C ALA A 64 32.97 -9.65 -5.20
N ILE A 65 33.20 -8.97 -4.06
CA ILE A 65 32.39 -9.19 -2.85
C ILE A 65 30.97 -8.64 -3.02
N ASN A 66 30.81 -7.41 -3.52
CA ASN A 66 29.50 -6.79 -3.64
C ASN A 66 28.60 -7.44 -4.71
N ASP A 67 29.19 -7.97 -5.78
CA ASP A 67 28.46 -8.59 -6.90
C ASP A 67 28.25 -10.11 -6.70
N SER A 68 28.77 -10.69 -5.61
CA SER A 68 28.61 -12.11 -5.33
C SER A 68 27.20 -12.46 -4.83
N ASP A 69 26.56 -13.41 -5.51
CA ASP A 69 25.25 -13.95 -5.11
C ASP A 69 25.29 -14.67 -3.75
N ASP A 70 26.48 -15.12 -3.32
CA ASP A 70 26.69 -15.80 -2.04
C ASP A 70 27.00 -14.82 -0.88
N ASN A 71 26.82 -13.51 -1.09
CA ASN A 71 27.09 -12.51 -0.06
C ASN A 71 26.15 -12.64 1.14
N PRO A 72 26.68 -12.89 2.36
CA PRO A 72 25.85 -13.11 3.53
C PRO A 72 25.28 -11.81 4.15
N GLY A 73 25.47 -10.66 3.49
CA GLY A 73 24.98 -9.36 3.94
C GLY A 73 26.11 -8.45 4.44
N VAL A 74 27.22 -8.39 3.71
CA VAL A 74 28.33 -7.46 3.97
C VAL A 74 28.53 -6.56 2.76
N SER A 75 28.29 -5.27 2.95
CA SER A 75 28.63 -4.22 1.99
C SER A 75 30.10 -3.83 2.10
N VAL A 76 30.75 -3.65 0.95
CA VAL A 76 32.17 -3.26 0.90
C VAL A 76 32.36 -1.97 0.11
N ALA A 77 33.23 -1.08 0.59
CA ALA A 77 33.54 0.19 -0.07
C ALA A 77 35.01 0.57 0.04
N LEU A 78 35.50 1.31 -0.95
CA LEU A 78 36.80 1.97 -0.89
C LEU A 78 36.69 3.32 -0.17
N VAL A 79 37.52 3.50 0.85
CA VAL A 79 37.63 4.74 1.62
C VAL A 79 39.05 5.30 1.43
N LYS A 80 39.14 6.59 1.10
CA LYS A 80 40.44 7.28 1.01
C LYS A 80 40.79 7.89 2.36
N THR A 81 41.87 7.44 2.96
CA THR A 81 42.42 7.97 4.22
C THR A 81 43.87 8.38 3.99
N ASP A 82 44.19 9.67 4.16
CA ASP A 82 45.55 10.23 4.06
C ASP A 82 46.33 9.80 2.81
N GLY A 83 45.66 9.70 1.67
CA GLY A 83 46.26 9.33 0.38
C GLY A 83 46.44 7.83 0.17
N THR A 84 46.00 6.98 1.10
CA THR A 84 45.96 5.51 0.99
C THR A 84 44.53 5.04 0.75
N THR A 85 44.36 4.03 -0.09
CA THR A 85 43.08 3.35 -0.32
C THR A 85 42.88 2.27 0.74
N THR A 86 41.78 2.36 1.49
CA THR A 86 41.39 1.42 2.54
C THR A 86 40.07 0.78 2.16
N ILE A 87 39.99 -0.54 2.25
CA ILE A 87 38.74 -1.28 2.08
C ILE A 87 38.00 -1.26 3.42
N MET A 88 36.73 -0.87 3.42
CA MET A 88 35.83 -0.95 4.57
C MET A 88 34.74 -1.97 4.25
N LEU A 89 34.63 -2.99 5.09
CA LEU A 89 33.56 -3.98 5.11
C LEU A 89 32.59 -3.60 6.23
N THR A 90 31.30 -3.59 5.95
CA THR A 90 30.23 -3.27 6.91
C THR A 90 29.15 -4.32 6.80
N SER A 91 28.77 -4.92 7.92
CA SER A 91 27.57 -5.76 7.96
C SER A 91 26.33 -4.90 7.68
N ASP A 92 25.44 -5.39 6.82
CA ASP A 92 24.18 -4.74 6.47
C ASP A 92 23.16 -4.80 7.62
N SER A 93 23.41 -5.67 8.59
CA SER A 93 22.58 -5.85 9.79
C SER A 93 23.36 -5.59 11.08
N THR A 94 22.64 -5.25 12.14
CA THR A 94 23.16 -5.13 13.51
C THR A 94 22.92 -6.41 14.30
N GLY A 95 23.50 -6.48 15.51
CA GLY A 95 23.29 -7.62 16.41
C GLY A 95 24.49 -8.56 16.43
N ALA A 96 24.64 -9.33 17.50
CA ALA A 96 25.78 -10.22 17.69
C ALA A 96 25.92 -11.27 16.55
N GLN A 97 24.79 -11.65 15.94
CA GLN A 97 24.77 -12.60 14.81
C GLN A 97 25.32 -12.01 13.49
N SER A 98 25.45 -10.68 13.40
CA SER A 98 25.99 -10.01 12.22
C SER A 98 27.52 -9.89 12.23
N ALA A 99 28.17 -10.57 13.18
CA ALA A 99 29.61 -10.72 13.20
C ALA A 99 30.09 -11.53 11.99
N PHE A 100 31.15 -11.06 11.34
CA PHE A 100 31.78 -11.75 10.22
C PHE A 100 33.29 -11.88 10.41
N SER A 101 33.89 -12.82 9.69
CA SER A 101 35.33 -12.99 9.61
C SER A 101 35.77 -13.10 8.16
N VAL A 102 36.95 -12.59 7.86
CA VAL A 102 37.58 -12.70 6.54
C VAL A 102 38.90 -13.44 6.62
N SER A 103 39.18 -14.27 5.63
CA SER A 103 40.45 -14.99 5.47
C SER A 103 40.81 -15.15 4.01
N VAL A 104 42.08 -15.46 3.74
CA VAL A 104 42.54 -15.87 2.41
C VAL A 104 43.20 -17.24 2.54
N THR A 105 42.77 -18.19 1.72
CA THR A 105 43.29 -19.56 1.67
C THR A 105 43.94 -19.84 0.31
N GLY A 106 44.98 -20.67 0.27
CA GLY A 106 45.62 -21.10 -0.99
C GLY A 106 46.42 -20.03 -1.77
N HIS A 107 46.69 -18.87 -1.17
CA HIS A 107 47.43 -17.77 -1.80
C HIS A 107 48.93 -18.06 -1.93
N ASP A 108 49.51 -17.75 -3.09
CA ASP A 108 50.93 -17.85 -3.40
C ASP A 108 51.61 -16.48 -3.24
N THR A 109 52.34 -16.31 -2.14
CA THR A 109 52.99 -15.03 -1.82
C THR A 109 54.28 -14.78 -2.60
N SER A 110 54.66 -15.63 -3.56
CA SER A 110 55.97 -15.56 -4.23
C SER A 110 56.16 -14.30 -5.10
N ASN A 111 55.07 -13.69 -5.55
CA ASN A 111 55.07 -12.46 -6.34
C ASN A 111 54.51 -11.24 -5.59
N ASP A 112 54.23 -11.36 -4.29
CA ASP A 112 53.76 -10.21 -3.51
C ASP A 112 54.89 -9.21 -3.27
N SER A 113 54.57 -7.92 -3.37
CA SER A 113 55.53 -6.84 -3.12
C SER A 113 55.55 -6.39 -1.66
N THR A 114 54.56 -6.80 -0.86
CA THR A 114 54.40 -6.44 0.56
C THR A 114 53.89 -7.62 1.40
N SER A 115 53.73 -7.43 2.71
CA SER A 115 53.12 -8.43 3.59
C SER A 115 51.60 -8.38 3.51
N ALA A 116 50.94 -9.51 3.81
CA ALA A 116 49.49 -9.63 3.80
C ALA A 116 48.80 -8.49 4.60
N PRO A 117 47.66 -7.96 4.09
CA PRO A 117 46.89 -6.94 4.80
C PRO A 117 46.46 -7.41 6.19
N VAL A 118 46.43 -6.48 7.14
CA VAL A 118 45.92 -6.75 8.50
C VAL A 118 44.54 -6.13 8.64
N ALA A 119 43.54 -6.99 8.83
CA ALA A 119 42.18 -6.59 9.15
C ALA A 119 42.11 -5.98 10.56
N THR A 120 41.46 -4.82 10.67
CA THR A 120 41.23 -4.09 11.92
C THR A 120 39.74 -3.81 12.07
N ASP A 121 39.15 -4.28 13.16
CA ASP A 121 37.76 -3.98 13.50
C ASP A 121 37.62 -2.52 13.95
N VAL A 122 36.70 -1.81 13.32
CA VAL A 122 36.30 -0.44 13.64
C VAL A 122 35.14 -0.43 14.63
N SER A 123 34.21 -1.38 14.49
CA SER A 123 33.12 -1.66 15.43
C SER A 123 32.85 -3.15 15.51
N SER A 124 32.42 -3.62 16.67
CA SER A 124 31.99 -5.00 16.89
C SER A 124 30.48 -5.15 16.67
N ALA A 125 30.08 -6.29 16.11
CA ALA A 125 28.69 -6.71 16.12
C ALA A 125 28.22 -6.98 17.56
N GLN A 126 27.10 -6.38 17.95
CA GLN A 126 26.50 -6.55 19.28
C GLN A 126 24.99 -6.31 19.23
N ASP A 127 24.26 -6.99 20.12
CA ASP A 127 22.81 -6.81 20.31
C ASP A 127 22.53 -5.55 21.13
N ALA A 128 21.37 -4.93 20.93
CA ALA A 128 20.83 -3.92 21.82
C ALA A 128 20.42 -4.56 23.15
N ILE A 129 20.67 -3.85 24.26
CA ILE A 129 20.23 -4.26 25.60
C ILE A 129 19.53 -3.07 26.25
N ILE A 130 18.29 -3.30 26.66
CA ILE A 130 17.49 -2.36 27.44
C ILE A 130 17.00 -3.02 28.72
N HIS A 131 16.74 -2.21 29.74
CA HIS A 131 16.20 -2.67 31.02
C HIS A 131 14.91 -1.95 31.36
N LEU A 132 13.90 -2.69 31.80
CA LEU A 132 12.63 -2.11 32.21
C LEU A 132 12.74 -1.41 33.57
N GLY A 133 12.48 -0.11 33.59
CA GLY A 133 12.27 0.73 34.78
C GLY A 133 13.51 1.19 35.54
N SER A 134 14.67 0.55 35.37
CA SER A 134 15.96 0.98 35.96
C SER A 134 17.13 0.23 35.31
N ALA A 135 18.36 0.68 35.55
CA ALA A 135 19.58 -0.03 35.11
C ALA A 135 19.75 -1.46 35.67
N THR A 136 19.02 -1.83 36.73
CA THR A 136 19.02 -3.21 37.28
C THR A 136 17.69 -3.92 37.05
N GLY A 137 16.85 -3.36 36.18
CA GLY A 137 15.56 -3.92 35.81
C GLY A 137 15.67 -5.16 34.94
N PRO A 138 14.54 -5.82 34.64
CA PRO A 138 14.49 -6.93 33.69
C PRO A 138 15.15 -6.56 32.36
N GLU A 139 16.13 -7.37 31.96
CA GLU A 139 16.88 -7.22 30.72
C GLU A 139 16.07 -7.70 29.51
N ILE A 140 16.15 -6.94 28.41
CA ILE A 140 15.52 -7.26 27.13
C ILE A 140 16.58 -7.03 26.06
N THR A 141 16.84 -8.08 25.26
CA THR A 141 17.87 -8.08 24.23
C THR A 141 17.25 -8.14 22.85
N ASN A 142 17.85 -7.47 21.86
CA ASN A 142 17.39 -7.53 20.48
C ASN A 142 18.55 -7.32 19.50
N SER A 143 18.52 -8.00 18.35
CA SER A 143 19.54 -7.83 17.31
C SER A 143 19.47 -6.47 16.63
N SER A 144 18.37 -5.74 16.76
CA SER A 144 18.23 -4.37 16.25
C SER A 144 17.91 -3.36 17.35
N ASN A 145 18.04 -2.08 17.01
CA ASN A 145 17.63 -0.97 17.88
C ASN A 145 16.11 -0.75 17.92
N THR A 146 15.35 -1.54 17.15
CA THR A 146 13.88 -1.51 17.11
C THR A 146 13.33 -2.74 17.81
N PHE A 147 12.61 -2.51 18.91
CA PHE A 147 11.97 -3.50 19.75
C PHE A 147 10.47 -3.53 19.47
N ASP A 148 10.03 -4.63 18.88
CA ASP A 148 8.61 -4.92 18.62
C ASP A 148 8.02 -5.75 19.76
N ASP A 149 6.76 -5.48 20.11
CA ASP A 149 5.93 -6.28 21.02
C ASP A 149 6.50 -6.54 22.43
N VAL A 150 7.51 -5.78 22.85
CA VAL A 150 7.93 -5.70 24.27
C VAL A 150 6.78 -5.21 25.14
N ILE A 151 6.03 -4.24 24.61
CA ILE A 151 4.69 -3.89 25.06
C ILE A 151 3.77 -4.31 23.91
N PRO A 152 2.72 -5.11 24.15
CA PRO A 152 1.85 -5.60 23.08
C PRO A 152 1.33 -4.46 22.19
N GLY A 153 1.56 -4.56 20.88
CA GLY A 153 1.10 -3.56 19.91
C GLY A 153 1.95 -2.28 19.86
N VAL A 154 3.13 -2.25 20.47
CA VAL A 154 4.04 -1.10 20.47
C VAL A 154 5.38 -1.49 19.87
N THR A 155 5.81 -0.71 18.89
CA THR A 155 7.17 -0.73 18.36
C THR A 155 7.95 0.45 18.94
N MET A 156 9.12 0.19 19.50
CA MET A 156 9.99 1.21 20.11
C MET A 156 11.37 1.18 19.44
N THR A 157 11.86 2.33 18.99
CA THR A 157 13.23 2.46 18.48
C THR A 157 14.07 3.31 19.42
N PHE A 158 15.21 2.77 19.85
CA PHE A 158 16.17 3.47 20.70
C PHE A 158 17.35 3.95 19.88
N THR A 159 17.75 5.21 20.06
CA THR A 159 18.80 5.85 19.25
C THR A 159 20.02 6.26 20.04
N GLU A 160 19.92 6.27 21.37
CA GLU A 160 20.98 6.71 22.29
C GLU A 160 21.00 5.81 23.53
N VAL A 161 22.19 5.66 24.12
CA VAL A 161 22.37 4.97 25.41
C VAL A 161 22.04 5.94 26.55
N SER A 162 21.63 5.41 27.70
CA SER A 162 21.38 6.20 28.90
C SER A 162 22.69 6.76 29.47
N ASP A 163 22.71 8.04 29.85
CA ASP A 163 23.91 8.70 30.40
C ASP A 163 24.24 8.27 31.84
N SER A 164 23.25 7.77 32.58
CA SER A 164 23.38 7.32 33.97
C SER A 164 22.22 6.41 34.39
N ASP A 165 22.36 5.68 35.50
CA ASP A 165 21.29 4.81 36.03
C ASP A 165 19.95 5.52 36.30
N SER A 166 19.99 6.84 36.50
CA SER A 166 18.80 7.67 36.70
C SER A 166 18.21 8.24 35.41
N ASP A 167 18.90 8.08 34.29
CA ASP A 167 18.49 8.56 32.98
C ASP A 167 17.64 7.49 32.28
N LEU A 168 16.31 7.66 32.37
CA LEU A 168 15.33 6.73 31.83
C LEU A 168 14.54 7.37 30.71
N THR A 169 14.50 6.71 29.55
CA THR A 169 13.58 7.05 28.48
C THR A 169 12.18 6.59 28.85
N THR A 170 11.21 7.51 28.92
CA THR A 170 9.82 7.21 29.33
C THR A 170 8.83 7.38 28.20
N PHE A 171 8.14 6.30 27.85
CA PHE A 171 7.05 6.27 26.89
C PHE A 171 5.70 6.40 27.60
N ASN A 172 4.94 7.43 27.24
CA ASN A 172 3.56 7.60 27.66
C ASN A 172 2.64 7.16 26.53
N ILE A 173 2.03 6.00 26.70
CA ILE A 173 1.00 5.50 25.79
C ILE A 173 -0.33 6.03 26.31
N SER A 174 -0.99 6.81 25.48
CA SER A 174 -2.33 7.33 25.71
C SER A 174 -3.16 7.12 24.46
N GLU A 175 -4.46 7.15 24.67
CA GLU A 175 -5.40 7.25 23.58
C GLU A 175 -5.24 8.54 22.78
N ASP A 176 -5.40 8.44 21.46
CA ASP A 176 -5.37 9.57 20.53
C ASP A 176 -6.79 9.83 20.01
N SER A 177 -7.58 10.57 20.81
CA SER A 177 -8.94 10.93 20.43
C SER A 177 -9.00 11.77 19.15
N SER A 178 -7.93 12.53 18.86
CA SER A 178 -7.86 13.39 17.69
C SER A 178 -7.75 12.58 16.39
N ALA A 179 -6.90 11.54 16.38
CA ALA A 179 -6.81 10.62 15.25
C ALA A 179 -8.12 9.85 15.04
N SER A 180 -8.78 9.40 16.12
CA SER A 180 -10.10 8.76 16.03
C SER A 180 -11.15 9.71 15.45
N GLN A 181 -11.18 10.97 15.89
CA GLN A 181 -12.10 11.97 15.39
C GLN A 181 -11.89 12.23 13.89
N GLU A 182 -10.65 12.31 13.40
CA GLU A 182 -10.35 12.50 11.98
C GLU A 182 -10.88 11.34 11.11
N LYS A 183 -10.77 10.10 11.61
CA LYS A 183 -11.35 8.92 10.92
C LYS A 183 -12.87 8.96 10.89
N VAL A 184 -13.50 9.34 11.99
CA VAL A 184 -14.96 9.52 12.05
C VAL A 184 -15.40 10.65 11.13
N GLN A 185 -14.66 11.77 11.06
CA GLN A 185 -14.95 12.87 10.13
C GLN A 185 -14.90 12.39 8.67
N THR A 186 -13.89 11.59 8.32
CA THR A 186 -13.79 11.02 6.97
C THR A 186 -15.02 10.16 6.62
N PHE A 187 -15.49 9.37 7.58
CA PHE A 187 -16.73 8.59 7.42
C PHE A 187 -17.96 9.49 7.28
N VAL A 188 -18.10 10.52 8.12
CA VAL A 188 -19.19 11.49 8.08
C VAL A 188 -19.24 12.20 6.72
N ASP A 189 -18.10 12.60 6.19
CA ASP A 189 -18.02 13.26 4.88
C ASP A 189 -18.45 12.33 3.75
N ALA A 190 -18.02 11.06 3.79
CA ALA A 190 -18.41 10.06 2.80
C ALA A 190 -19.92 9.73 2.86
N TYR A 191 -20.46 9.59 4.07
CA TYR A 191 -21.88 9.38 4.30
C TYR A 191 -22.70 10.56 3.78
N ASN A 192 -22.32 11.80 4.13
CA ASN A 192 -23.03 13.00 3.66
C ASN A 192 -22.97 13.14 2.14
N THR A 193 -21.82 12.84 1.53
CA THR A 193 -21.68 12.82 0.06
C THR A 193 -22.63 11.83 -0.60
N LEU A 194 -22.83 10.65 0.01
CA LEU A 194 -23.79 9.66 -0.48
C LEU A 194 -25.23 10.17 -0.36
N ILE A 195 -25.61 10.74 0.80
CA ILE A 195 -26.94 11.29 1.02
C ILE A 195 -27.24 12.43 0.02
N ASP A 196 -26.30 13.37 -0.14
CA ASP A 196 -26.39 14.46 -1.13
C ASP A 196 -26.58 13.92 -2.56
N THR A 197 -25.83 12.88 -2.92
CA THR A 197 -25.93 12.26 -4.24
C THR A 197 -27.29 11.61 -4.46
N VAL A 198 -27.78 10.85 -3.47
CA VAL A 198 -29.09 10.20 -3.53
C VAL A 198 -30.21 11.23 -3.60
N ASP A 199 -30.17 12.28 -2.77
CA ASP A 199 -31.17 13.35 -2.78
C ASP A 199 -31.19 14.10 -4.11
N SER A 200 -30.02 14.52 -4.61
CA SER A 200 -29.89 15.19 -5.91
C SER A 200 -30.45 14.38 -7.07
N LEU A 201 -30.30 13.06 -7.02
CA LEU A 201 -30.80 12.15 -8.04
C LEU A 201 -32.29 11.85 -7.92
N THR A 202 -32.86 11.86 -6.71
CA THR A 202 -34.22 11.42 -6.42
C THR A 202 -35.22 12.54 -6.14
N THR A 203 -34.74 13.78 -5.99
CA THR A 203 -35.58 14.95 -5.76
C THR A 203 -36.62 15.13 -6.87
N HIS A 204 -37.85 15.43 -6.48
CA HIS A 204 -38.96 15.62 -7.42
C HIS A 204 -38.90 16.94 -8.19
N GLY A 205 -38.03 17.87 -7.78
CA GLY A 205 -38.00 19.24 -8.31
C GLY A 205 -39.24 20.06 -7.91
N ASP A 206 -39.21 21.34 -8.24
CA ASP A 206 -40.31 22.28 -8.04
C ASP A 206 -40.37 23.29 -9.21
N ASP A 207 -41.18 24.34 -9.08
CA ASP A 207 -41.33 25.38 -10.12
C ASP A 207 -40.00 26.09 -10.47
N SER A 208 -38.96 25.96 -9.63
CA SER A 208 -37.66 26.61 -9.74
C SER A 208 -36.48 25.65 -9.91
N THR A 209 -36.69 24.34 -9.70
CA THR A 209 -35.64 23.31 -9.71
C THR A 209 -36.07 22.10 -10.51
N SER A 210 -35.18 21.61 -11.38
CA SER A 210 -35.46 20.40 -12.16
C SER A 210 -35.49 19.17 -11.27
N ALA A 211 -36.41 18.24 -11.58
CA ALA A 211 -36.43 16.92 -10.99
C ALA A 211 -35.11 16.16 -11.31
N GLY A 212 -34.64 15.36 -10.37
CA GLY A 212 -33.52 14.45 -10.58
C GLY A 212 -33.86 13.35 -11.59
N VAL A 213 -32.83 12.74 -12.18
CA VAL A 213 -33.02 11.68 -13.21
C VAL A 213 -33.70 10.42 -12.66
N PHE A 214 -33.66 10.23 -11.34
CA PHE A 214 -34.32 9.15 -10.61
C PHE A 214 -35.44 9.69 -9.70
N ALA A 215 -36.08 10.80 -10.07
CA ALA A 215 -37.18 11.38 -9.31
C ALA A 215 -38.28 10.35 -9.01
N GLY A 216 -38.59 10.16 -7.72
CA GLY A 216 -39.59 9.19 -7.27
C GLY A 216 -39.11 7.73 -7.23
N ASP A 217 -37.81 7.48 -7.34
CA ASP A 217 -37.24 6.14 -7.21
C ASP A 217 -37.29 5.64 -5.76
N ALA A 218 -38.30 4.82 -5.46
CA ALA A 218 -38.49 4.26 -4.14
C ALA A 218 -37.34 3.37 -3.66
N GLY A 219 -36.54 2.79 -4.56
CA GLY A 219 -35.42 1.92 -4.20
C GLY A 219 -34.24 2.71 -3.64
N LEU A 220 -33.92 3.85 -4.26
CA LEU A 220 -32.89 4.79 -3.79
C LEU A 220 -33.34 5.52 -2.52
N SER A 221 -34.61 5.94 -2.44
CA SER A 221 -35.14 6.51 -1.19
C SER A 221 -35.13 5.48 -0.04
N SER A 222 -35.40 4.20 -0.33
CA SER A 222 -35.28 3.13 0.67
C SER A 222 -33.84 2.91 1.14
N LEU A 223 -32.83 3.10 0.27
CA LEU A 223 -31.43 3.00 0.66
C LEU A 223 -31.09 4.07 1.70
N ALA A 224 -31.43 5.34 1.43
CA ALA A 224 -31.19 6.45 2.35
C ALA A 224 -31.85 6.21 3.72
N ASN A 225 -33.12 5.78 3.74
CA ASN A 225 -33.83 5.49 4.99
C ASN A 225 -33.21 4.32 5.78
N GLN A 226 -32.73 3.27 5.10
CA GLN A 226 -32.08 2.14 5.78
C GLN A 226 -30.71 2.53 6.35
N LEU A 227 -29.95 3.38 5.64
CA LEU A 227 -28.70 3.95 6.16
C LEU A 227 -28.96 4.81 7.40
N ASP A 228 -30.03 5.62 7.37
CA ASP A 228 -30.50 6.41 8.51
C ASP A 228 -30.87 5.53 9.72
N ASP A 229 -31.63 4.46 9.50
CA ASP A 229 -32.00 3.48 10.54
C ASP A 229 -30.77 2.82 11.17
N ILE A 230 -29.77 2.45 10.35
CA ILE A 230 -28.51 1.86 10.81
C ILE A 230 -27.69 2.87 11.61
N ALA A 231 -27.63 4.14 11.18
CA ALA A 231 -26.93 5.21 11.88
C ALA A 231 -27.53 5.48 13.28
N HIS A 232 -28.85 5.40 13.41
CA HIS A 232 -29.58 5.62 14.66
C HIS A 232 -29.61 4.41 15.61
N ALA A 233 -29.17 3.23 15.15
CA ALA A 233 -29.17 2.03 15.97
C ALA A 233 -28.17 2.13 17.14
N SER A 234 -28.38 1.29 18.15
CA SER A 234 -27.44 1.13 19.26
C SER A 234 -26.63 -0.16 19.10
N TYR A 235 -25.33 -0.05 19.34
CA TYR A 235 -24.34 -1.11 19.22
C TYR A 235 -23.74 -1.35 20.59
N ASN A 236 -23.95 -2.54 21.16
CA ASN A 236 -23.58 -2.85 22.55
C ASN A 236 -24.09 -1.85 23.60
N GLY A 237 -25.24 -1.23 23.33
CA GLY A 237 -25.89 -0.28 24.25
C GLY A 237 -25.40 1.16 24.14
N VAL A 238 -24.55 1.48 23.16
CA VAL A 238 -24.12 2.86 22.82
C VAL A 238 -24.48 3.22 21.38
N SER A 239 -24.60 4.50 21.08
CA SER A 239 -24.95 5.03 19.75
C SER A 239 -24.02 6.18 19.36
N ILE A 240 -24.00 6.56 18.08
CA ILE A 240 -23.19 7.69 17.59
C ILE A 240 -23.56 9.02 18.28
N VAL A 241 -24.81 9.16 18.74
CA VAL A 241 -25.32 10.35 19.44
C VAL A 241 -24.66 10.52 20.81
N ASP A 242 -24.32 9.41 21.49
CA ASP A 242 -23.61 9.45 22.77
C ASP A 242 -22.22 10.11 22.61
N TYR A 243 -21.61 9.93 21.44
CA TYR A 243 -20.32 10.51 21.03
C TYR A 243 -20.45 11.90 20.37
N GLY A 244 -21.62 12.55 20.45
CA GLY A 244 -21.82 13.88 19.86
C GLY A 244 -21.91 13.89 18.34
N ILE A 245 -22.14 12.74 17.71
CA ILE A 245 -22.40 12.65 16.27
C ILE A 245 -23.92 12.64 16.08
N THR A 246 -24.45 13.71 15.51
CA THR A 246 -25.89 13.92 15.35
C THR A 246 -26.30 13.97 13.89
N LEU A 247 -27.54 13.58 13.61
CA LEU A 247 -28.15 13.74 12.30
C LEU A 247 -28.99 15.02 12.23
N ASP A 248 -28.89 15.76 11.14
CA ASP A 248 -29.77 16.90 10.88
C ASP A 248 -31.06 16.51 10.14
N SER A 249 -31.92 17.50 9.88
CA SER A 249 -33.22 17.27 9.22
C SER A 249 -33.13 16.79 7.78
N HIS A 250 -31.96 16.90 7.14
CA HIS A 250 -31.69 16.43 5.79
C HIS A 250 -31.00 15.07 5.80
N GLY A 251 -30.82 14.47 6.97
CA GLY A 251 -30.18 13.18 7.11
C GLY A 251 -28.65 13.27 7.05
N HIS A 252 -28.04 14.43 7.30
CA HIS A 252 -26.58 14.59 7.32
C HIS A 252 -26.01 14.41 8.72
N LEU A 253 -24.88 13.73 8.83
CA LEU A 253 -24.12 13.57 10.07
C LEU A 253 -23.26 14.81 10.34
N GLN A 254 -23.20 15.21 11.61
CA GLN A 254 -22.39 16.32 12.11
C GLN A 254 -21.74 15.92 13.44
N ILE A 255 -20.48 16.34 13.66
CA ILE A 255 -19.71 15.99 14.87
C ILE A 255 -19.59 17.22 15.78
N ASP A 256 -20.08 17.11 17.01
CA ASP A 256 -19.69 17.99 18.11
C ASP A 256 -18.34 17.53 18.66
N SER A 257 -17.30 18.31 18.37
CA SER A 257 -15.92 17.97 18.74
C SER A 257 -15.71 17.94 20.26
N ASP A 258 -16.39 18.79 21.01
CA ASP A 258 -16.22 18.85 22.47
C ASP A 258 -16.88 17.64 23.11
N GLN A 259 -18.10 17.30 22.69
CA GLN A 259 -18.81 16.11 23.19
C GLN A 259 -18.10 14.81 22.77
N PHE A 260 -17.58 14.74 21.54
CA PHE A 260 -16.82 13.58 21.06
C PHE A 260 -15.59 13.32 21.93
N ASN A 261 -14.78 14.35 22.17
CA ASN A 261 -13.58 14.23 22.99
C ASN A 261 -13.91 13.90 24.46
N ASP A 262 -14.96 14.51 25.01
CA ASP A 262 -15.44 14.23 26.37
C ASP A 262 -15.91 12.79 26.55
N GLU A 263 -16.55 12.20 25.54
CA GLU A 263 -17.03 10.81 25.62
C GLU A 263 -15.92 9.81 25.32
N MET A 264 -15.01 10.10 24.39
CA MET A 264 -13.82 9.27 24.15
C MET A 264 -12.96 9.14 25.41
N ALA A 265 -12.80 10.21 26.19
CA ALA A 265 -12.08 10.15 27.45
C ALA A 265 -12.74 9.25 28.52
N LYS A 266 -14.05 8.97 28.41
CA LYS A 266 -14.81 8.17 29.38
C LYS A 266 -15.00 6.73 28.94
N ASN A 267 -15.31 6.52 27.67
CA ASN A 267 -15.70 5.22 27.12
C ASN A 267 -15.18 5.05 25.68
N PRO A 268 -13.88 4.79 25.50
CA PRO A 268 -13.32 4.60 24.17
C PRO A 268 -13.79 3.33 23.45
N ASP A 269 -14.02 2.26 24.22
CA ASP A 269 -14.46 0.96 23.70
C ASP A 269 -15.86 1.03 23.04
N GLY A 270 -16.70 1.99 23.45
CA GLY A 270 -18.01 2.16 22.85
C GLY A 270 -17.93 2.71 21.42
N LEU A 271 -16.97 3.57 21.08
CA LEU A 271 -16.76 4.02 19.70
C LEU A 271 -16.33 2.83 18.83
N THR A 272 -15.47 1.96 19.37
CA THR A 272 -15.06 0.72 18.71
C THR A 272 -16.26 -0.19 18.47
N SER A 273 -17.18 -0.34 19.44
CA SER A 273 -18.40 -1.13 19.26
C SER A 273 -19.31 -0.61 18.14
N ILE A 274 -19.31 0.70 17.89
CA ILE A 274 -20.11 1.33 16.83
C ILE A 274 -19.43 1.18 15.47
N PHE A 275 -18.12 1.41 15.37
CA PHE A 275 -17.43 1.53 14.08
C PHE A 275 -16.65 0.30 13.64
N VAL A 276 -16.34 -0.64 14.55
CA VAL A 276 -15.41 -1.74 14.29
C VAL A 276 -16.03 -3.09 14.64
N GLY A 277 -15.80 -4.08 13.77
CA GLY A 277 -16.24 -5.46 13.92
C GLY A 277 -17.47 -5.83 13.10
N ASP A 278 -17.76 -7.12 13.04
CA ASP A 278 -18.74 -7.71 12.09
C ASP A 278 -20.19 -7.27 12.33
N ASN A 279 -20.54 -6.87 13.56
CA ASN A 279 -21.89 -6.40 13.91
C ASN A 279 -21.96 -4.87 14.08
N SER A 280 -20.91 -4.15 13.69
CA SER A 280 -20.81 -2.70 13.82
C SER A 280 -21.72 -1.97 12.84
N MET A 281 -21.93 -0.67 13.08
CA MET A 281 -22.67 0.22 12.19
C MET A 281 -22.07 0.21 10.79
N VAL A 282 -20.75 0.33 10.70
CA VAL A 282 -20.03 0.38 9.42
C VAL A 282 -20.16 -0.93 8.67
N ALA A 283 -20.08 -2.08 9.34
CA ALA A 283 -20.26 -3.39 8.71
C ALA A 283 -21.69 -3.55 8.15
N GLN A 284 -22.70 -3.15 8.92
CA GLN A 284 -24.10 -3.20 8.47
C GLN A 284 -24.37 -2.26 7.28
N MET A 285 -23.77 -1.06 7.28
CA MET A 285 -23.84 -0.15 6.14
C MET A 285 -23.13 -0.73 4.92
N ASP A 286 -21.97 -1.35 5.08
CA ASP A 286 -21.23 -2.00 3.99
C ASP A 286 -22.06 -3.13 3.35
N ASP A 287 -22.65 -4.02 4.17
CA ASP A 287 -23.54 -5.09 3.70
C ASP A 287 -24.75 -4.54 2.93
N LEU A 288 -25.35 -3.47 3.43
CA LEU A 288 -26.46 -2.79 2.77
C LEU A 288 -26.03 -2.21 1.42
N ILE A 289 -24.91 -1.47 1.38
CA ILE A 289 -24.37 -0.87 0.15
C ILE A 289 -24.05 -1.98 -0.86
N ASN A 290 -23.40 -3.06 -0.43
CA ASN A 290 -23.07 -4.21 -1.28
C ASN A 290 -24.31 -4.83 -1.94
N THR A 291 -25.44 -4.90 -1.24
CA THR A 291 -26.72 -5.38 -1.82
C THR A 291 -27.16 -4.52 -3.02
N TYR A 292 -26.79 -3.25 -3.06
CA TYR A 292 -27.08 -2.35 -4.19
C TYR A 292 -25.98 -2.36 -5.25
N THR A 293 -24.71 -2.42 -4.85
CA THR A 293 -23.55 -2.17 -5.72
C THR A 293 -22.81 -3.43 -6.17
N ASP A 294 -23.19 -4.62 -5.70
CA ASP A 294 -22.54 -5.86 -6.12
C ASP A 294 -22.52 -5.98 -7.65
N SER A 295 -21.32 -6.19 -8.20
CA SER A 295 -21.06 -6.17 -9.64
C SER A 295 -21.77 -7.26 -10.45
N SER A 296 -22.30 -8.28 -9.78
CA SER A 296 -22.91 -9.45 -10.42
C SER A 296 -24.42 -9.52 -10.19
N ASN A 297 -24.88 -9.18 -8.99
CA ASN A 297 -26.27 -9.35 -8.57
C ASN A 297 -26.85 -8.15 -7.80
N GLY A 298 -26.09 -7.06 -7.67
CA GLY A 298 -26.54 -5.86 -6.99
C GLY A 298 -27.74 -5.24 -7.70
N ILE A 299 -28.61 -4.58 -6.92
CA ILE A 299 -29.83 -3.96 -7.45
C ILE A 299 -29.51 -2.99 -8.60
N ILE A 300 -28.46 -2.18 -8.48
CA ILE A 300 -28.07 -1.21 -9.52
C ILE A 300 -27.58 -1.94 -10.76
N THR A 301 -26.76 -2.97 -10.60
CA THR A 301 -26.25 -3.82 -11.69
C THR A 301 -27.39 -4.45 -12.49
N LEU A 302 -28.36 -5.06 -11.80
CA LEU A 302 -29.50 -5.70 -12.47
C LEU A 302 -30.38 -4.68 -13.21
N ARG A 303 -30.51 -3.47 -12.67
CA ARG A 303 -31.23 -2.37 -13.35
C ARG A 303 -30.50 -1.90 -14.60
N GLN A 304 -29.16 -1.79 -14.55
CA GLN A 304 -28.35 -1.45 -15.72
C GLN A 304 -28.50 -2.49 -16.82
N GLN A 305 -28.35 -3.78 -16.49
CA GLN A 305 -28.54 -4.87 -17.44
C GLN A 305 -29.93 -4.84 -18.09
N ASN A 306 -30.99 -4.59 -17.31
CA ASN A 306 -32.33 -4.49 -17.86
C ASN A 306 -32.51 -3.29 -18.81
N ILE A 307 -31.89 -2.15 -18.49
CA ILE A 307 -31.92 -0.97 -19.36
C ILE A 307 -31.14 -1.25 -20.65
N ASP A 308 -29.97 -1.89 -20.56
CA ASP A 308 -29.17 -2.27 -21.73
C ASP A 308 -29.94 -3.23 -22.64
N ASP A 309 -30.61 -4.25 -22.08
CA ASP A 309 -31.46 -5.17 -22.83
C ASP A 309 -32.63 -4.45 -23.53
N GLN A 310 -33.26 -3.49 -22.84
CA GLN A 310 -34.31 -2.66 -23.43
C GLN A 310 -33.78 -1.78 -24.57
N MET A 311 -32.60 -1.19 -24.38
CA MET A 311 -31.95 -0.37 -25.40
C MET A 311 -31.63 -1.20 -26.65
N SER A 312 -31.07 -2.40 -26.50
CA SER A 312 -30.81 -3.31 -27.62
C SER A 312 -32.09 -3.69 -28.35
N LYS A 313 -33.17 -4.02 -27.61
CA LYS A 313 -34.46 -4.34 -28.23
C LYS A 313 -35.04 -3.16 -29.02
N ILE A 314 -34.96 -1.94 -28.48
CA ILE A 314 -35.44 -0.74 -29.16
C ILE A 314 -34.63 -0.48 -30.45
N GLN A 315 -33.32 -0.74 -30.42
CA GLN A 315 -32.47 -0.64 -31.61
C GLN A 315 -32.89 -1.65 -32.68
N ASP A 316 -33.09 -2.92 -32.30
CA ASP A 316 -33.55 -3.97 -33.23
C ASP A 316 -34.91 -3.63 -33.85
N GLU A 317 -35.86 -3.10 -33.05
CA GLU A 317 -37.17 -2.66 -33.54
C GLU A 317 -37.04 -1.48 -34.53
N GLY A 318 -36.11 -0.56 -34.28
CA GLY A 318 -35.80 0.56 -35.18
C GLY A 318 -35.22 0.11 -36.52
N ASP A 319 -34.30 -0.86 -36.49
CA ASP A 319 -33.72 -1.45 -37.70
C ASP A 319 -34.78 -2.19 -38.52
N GLN A 320 -35.61 -3.01 -37.87
CA GLN A 320 -36.70 -3.72 -38.53
C GLN A 320 -37.72 -2.76 -39.16
N LEU A 321 -38.05 -1.66 -38.48
CA LEU A 321 -38.94 -0.63 -39.02
C LEU A 321 -38.34 0.04 -40.25
N THR A 322 -37.03 0.32 -40.22
CA THR A 322 -36.29 0.90 -41.34
C THR A 322 -36.28 -0.02 -42.56
N ASP A 323 -36.00 -1.31 -42.36
CA ASP A 323 -36.05 -2.31 -43.43
C ASP A 323 -37.44 -2.43 -44.04
N THR A 324 -38.48 -2.44 -43.20
CA THR A 324 -39.89 -2.49 -43.64
C THR A 324 -40.28 -1.25 -44.43
N TYR A 325 -39.83 -0.06 -44.00
CA TYR A 325 -40.04 1.18 -44.72
C TYR A 325 -39.40 1.14 -46.11
N ASN A 326 -38.13 0.75 -46.19
CA ASN A 326 -37.39 0.67 -47.45
C ASN A 326 -38.03 -0.32 -48.43
N ALA A 327 -38.41 -1.51 -47.97
CA ALA A 327 -39.08 -2.51 -48.80
C ALA A 327 -40.43 -2.02 -49.36
N ASN A 328 -41.22 -1.30 -48.54
CA ASN A 328 -42.47 -0.70 -49.00
C ASN A 328 -42.24 0.42 -50.00
N TYR A 329 -41.25 1.28 -49.76
CA TYR A 329 -40.88 2.36 -50.67
C TYR A 329 -40.46 1.81 -52.04
N ASP A 330 -39.58 0.80 -52.07
CA ASP A 330 -39.13 0.16 -53.31
C ASP A 330 -40.29 -0.47 -54.07
N ARG A 331 -41.19 -1.17 -53.37
CA ARG A 331 -42.40 -1.74 -53.98
C ARG A 331 -43.28 -0.65 -54.60
N TYR A 332 -43.55 0.43 -53.89
CA TYR A 332 -44.37 1.53 -54.42
C TYR A 332 -43.70 2.24 -55.61
N LEU A 333 -42.38 2.36 -55.60
CA LEU A 333 -41.62 2.91 -56.72
C LEU A 333 -41.74 2.02 -57.97
N GLU A 334 -41.67 0.70 -57.79
CA GLU A 334 -41.89 -0.28 -58.88
C GLU A 334 -43.32 -0.21 -59.43
N GLU A 335 -44.34 -0.25 -58.57
CA GLU A 335 -45.75 -0.13 -58.97
C GLU A 335 -46.03 1.17 -59.73
N TYR A 336 -45.48 2.29 -59.25
CA TYR A 336 -45.62 3.59 -59.90
C TYR A 336 -44.94 3.60 -61.28
N THR A 337 -43.74 3.03 -61.38
CA THR A 337 -43.00 2.94 -62.65
C THR A 337 -43.74 2.06 -63.66
N ASN A 338 -44.26 0.91 -63.24
CA ASN A 338 -45.06 0.02 -64.08
C ASN A 338 -46.34 0.72 -64.57
N THR A 339 -47.04 1.43 -63.67
CA THR A 339 -48.23 2.22 -64.03
C THR A 339 -47.91 3.29 -65.07
N LEU A 340 -46.78 3.99 -64.93
CA LEU A 340 -46.34 4.97 -65.93
C LEU A 340 -46.10 4.30 -67.30
N VAL A 341 -45.39 3.17 -67.33
CA VAL A 341 -45.16 2.40 -68.56
C VAL A 341 -46.49 2.01 -69.21
N GLU A 342 -47.43 1.46 -68.46
CA GLU A 342 -48.77 1.11 -68.96
C GLU A 342 -49.50 2.33 -69.55
N VAL A 343 -49.53 3.46 -68.83
CA VAL A 343 -50.15 4.70 -69.33
C VAL A 343 -49.50 5.17 -70.63
N TYR A 344 -48.17 5.09 -70.75
CA TYR A 344 -47.46 5.44 -71.98
C TYR A 344 -47.80 4.49 -73.13
N THR A 345 -47.81 3.17 -72.90
CA THR A 345 -48.20 2.19 -73.92
C THR A 345 -49.64 2.38 -74.38
N MET A 346 -50.56 2.66 -73.46
CA MET A 346 -51.95 3.00 -73.77
C MET A 346 -52.04 4.25 -74.65
N LYS A 347 -51.36 5.35 -74.27
CA LYS A 347 -51.30 6.57 -75.09
C LYS A 347 -50.73 6.32 -76.48
N ALA A 348 -49.65 5.56 -76.59
CA ALA A 348 -49.03 5.21 -77.87
C ALA A 348 -49.97 4.36 -78.74
N SER A 349 -50.67 3.38 -78.15
CA SER A 349 -51.68 2.58 -78.85
C SER A 349 -52.85 3.44 -79.34
N MET A 350 -53.36 4.35 -78.51
CA MET A 350 -54.44 5.28 -78.89
C MET A 350 -54.01 6.19 -80.05
N ALA A 351 -52.77 6.66 -80.06
CA ALA A 351 -52.23 7.46 -81.17
C ALA A 351 -52.05 6.64 -82.47
N ALA A 352 -51.85 5.32 -82.39
CA ALA A 352 -51.75 4.45 -83.56
C ALA A 352 -53.14 4.08 -84.16
N PHE A 353 -54.22 4.29 -83.41
CA PHE A 353 -55.60 4.07 -83.85
C PHE A 353 -56.33 5.35 -84.30
N ALA A 354 -55.69 6.52 -84.21
CA ALA A 354 -56.21 7.82 -84.65
C ALA A 354 -55.70 8.19 -86.06
#